data_AF-A0A517T8Q8-F1
#
_entry.id   AF-A0A517T8Q8-F1
#
_cell.length_a   1.000
_cell.length_b   1.000
_cell.length_c   1.000
_cell.angle_alpha   90.00
_cell.angle_beta   90.00
_cell.angle_gamma   90.00
#
_symmetry.space_group_name_H-M   'P 1'
#
loop_
_entity.id
_entity.type
_entity.pdbx_description
1 polymer ?
#
loop_
_entity_poly.entity_id
_entity_poly.type
_entity_poly.pdbx_seq_one_letter_code
_entity_poly.pdbx_strand_id
1 'polypeptide(L)'
;MAWEKRQRGRRYYYRSRRVDGRVVKEYFGTGPTAELAAAVDKKTKEKRDLERLQARKLSSEIAAIDTIMRDMDKAITVLSQAVLFAAGFHQVNYQWRFHHDS
;
A
#
# COMPACT_ATOMS: atom_id res chain seq x y z
N MET A 1 17.88 13.69 4.64
CA MET A 1 19.29 14.06 4.88
C MET A 1 19.32 14.97 6.08
N ALA A 2 20.27 14.79 6.98
CA ALA A 2 20.21 15.49 8.25
C ALA A 2 21.54 16.01 8.78
N TRP A 3 22.70 15.61 8.23
CA TRP A 3 24.00 16.19 8.57
C TRP A 3 24.60 16.93 7.38
N GLU A 4 24.95 18.20 7.56
CA GLU A 4 25.64 19.04 6.58
C GLU A 4 27.09 19.30 7.03
N LYS A 5 28.07 18.99 6.18
CA LYS A 5 29.48 19.34 6.40
C LYS A 5 29.76 20.71 5.78
N ARG A 6 30.27 21.67 6.55
CA ARG A 6 30.76 22.97 6.04
C ARG A 6 32.28 22.93 5.83
N GLN A 7 32.81 23.87 5.02
CA GLN A 7 34.23 23.96 4.62
C GLN A 7 35.27 23.88 5.75
N ARG A 8 34.93 24.27 6.99
CA ARG A 8 35.83 24.18 8.17
C ARG A 8 35.67 22.89 9.00
N GLY A 9 35.16 21.80 8.41
CA GLY A 9 35.09 20.47 9.04
C GLY A 9 33.96 20.27 10.05
N ARG A 10 33.22 21.33 10.42
CA ARG A 10 32.07 21.22 11.33
C ARG A 10 30.86 20.59 10.64
N ARG A 11 30.26 19.59 11.29
CA ARG A 11 29.02 18.90 10.88
C ARG A 11 27.83 19.47 11.64
N TYR A 12 26.84 19.98 10.92
CA TYR A 12 25.62 20.53 11.48
C TYR A 12 24.44 19.61 11.24
N TYR A 13 23.65 19.34 12.26
CA TYR A 13 22.39 18.65 12.11
C TYR A 13 21.27 19.62 11.77
N TYR A 14 20.47 19.28 10.78
CA TYR A 14 19.22 19.96 10.49
C TYR A 14 18.13 18.97 10.14
N ARG A 15 16.88 19.34 10.44
CA ARG A 15 15.68 18.60 10.08
C ARG A 15 14.80 19.45 9.19
N SER A 16 14.23 18.85 8.16
CA SER A 16 13.16 19.49 7.41
C SER A 16 11.80 19.08 7.98
N ARG A 17 10.94 20.07 8.25
CA ARG A 17 9.55 19.86 8.68
C ARG A 17 8.62 20.59 7.73
N ARG A 18 7.47 19.99 7.41
CA ARG A 18 6.39 20.70 6.75
C ARG A 18 5.51 21.39 7.78
N VAL A 19 5.32 22.70 7.62
CA VAL A 19 4.43 23.55 8.42
C VAL A 19 3.61 24.36 7.43
N ASP A 20 2.27 24.26 7.50
CA ASP A 20 1.33 24.96 6.61
C ASP A 20 1.68 24.83 5.12
N GLY A 21 1.96 23.60 4.69
CA GLY A 21 2.31 23.27 3.29
C GLY A 21 3.74 23.62 2.88
N ARG A 22 4.46 24.45 3.64
CA ARG A 22 5.84 24.89 3.36
C ARG A 22 6.86 24.01 4.07
N VAL A 23 8.00 23.76 3.43
CA VAL A 23 9.12 23.03 4.03
C VAL A 23 10.03 24.02 4.76
N VAL A 24 10.12 23.90 6.07
CA VAL A 24 11.00 24.70 6.95
C VAL A 24 12.18 23.85 7.41
N LYS A 25 13.37 24.44 7.47
CA LYS A 25 14.58 23.81 8.01
C LYS A 25 14.78 24.22 9.47
N GLU A 26 14.86 23.24 10.35
CA GLU A 26 15.14 23.39 11.76
C GLU A 26 16.60 22.99 12.00
N TYR A 27 17.41 23.93 12.49
CA TYR A 27 18.84 23.72 12.67
C TYR A 27 19.15 23.39 14.13
N PHE A 28 19.73 22.22 14.37
CA PHE A 28 20.10 21.74 15.70
C PHE A 28 21.58 21.96 16.02
N GLY A 29 22.36 22.49 15.06
CA GLY A 29 23.74 22.84 15.30
C GLY A 29 24.66 21.61 15.34
N THR A 30 25.67 21.66 16.21
CA THR A 30 26.65 20.57 16.42
C THR A 30 26.61 20.09 17.87
N GLY A 31 27.07 18.87 18.15
CA GLY A 31 27.24 18.37 19.52
C GLY A 31 26.10 17.46 20.00
N PRO A 32 26.01 17.19 21.31
CA PRO A 32 25.16 16.12 21.86
C PRO A 32 23.66 16.24 21.51
N THR A 33 23.14 17.47 21.46
CA THR A 33 21.73 17.73 21.08
C THR A 33 21.44 17.36 19.63
N ALA A 34 22.37 17.69 18.72
CA ALA A 34 22.30 17.34 17.31
C ALA A 34 22.41 15.82 17.10
N GLU A 35 23.25 15.14 17.88
CA GLU A 35 23.37 13.68 17.86
C GLU A 35 22.13 12.97 18.38
N LEU A 36 21.54 13.47 19.47
CA LEU A 36 20.28 12.95 20.00
C LEU A 36 19.14 13.12 19.00
N ALA A 37 19.00 14.29 18.38
CA ALA A 37 18.01 14.54 17.34
C ALA A 37 18.18 13.57 16.15
N ALA A 38 19.43 13.35 15.71
CA ALA A 38 19.74 12.39 14.66
C ALA A 38 19.35 10.94 15.03
N ALA A 39 19.61 10.54 16.27
CA ALA A 39 19.27 9.21 16.76
C ALA A 39 17.74 8.99 16.84
N VAL A 40 16.99 9.99 17.32
CA VAL A 40 15.52 9.96 17.38
C VAL A 40 14.92 9.87 15.98
N ASP A 41 15.38 10.70 15.05
CA ASP A 41 14.88 10.69 13.67
C ASP A 41 15.20 9.36 12.98
N LYS A 42 16.39 8.79 13.23
CA LYS A 42 16.78 7.47 12.74
C LYS A 42 15.84 6.38 13.25
N LYS A 43 15.61 6.29 14.57
CA LYS A 43 14.66 5.31 15.16
C LYS A 43 13.24 5.48 14.61
N THR A 44 12.80 6.73 14.45
CA THR A 44 11.46 7.03 13.93
C THR A 44 11.33 6.65 12.46
N LYS A 45 12.41 6.78 11.68
CA LYS A 45 12.46 6.31 10.29
C LYS A 45 12.41 4.78 10.24
N GLU A 46 13.23 4.10 11.04
CA GLU A 46 13.26 2.63 11.13
C GLU A 46 11.89 2.06 11.48
N LYS A 47 11.20 2.64 12.47
CA LYS A 47 9.84 2.24 12.83
C LYS A 47 8.88 2.38 11.64
N ARG A 48 8.89 3.53 10.96
CA ARG A 48 8.04 3.77 9.78
C ARG A 48 8.35 2.83 8.63
N ASP A 49 9.61 2.50 8.41
CA ASP A 49 10.03 1.59 7.35
C ASP A 49 9.58 0.15 7.66
N LEU A 50 9.64 -0.28 8.93
CA LEU A 50 9.09 -1.56 9.38
C LEU A 50 7.57 -1.64 9.22
N GLU A 51 6.84 -0.60 9.67
CA GLU A 51 5.37 -0.52 9.50
C GLU A 51 4.98 -0.58 8.02
N ARG A 52 5.70 0.13 7.16
CA ARG A 52 5.48 0.09 5.70
C ARG A 52 5.76 -1.29 5.11
N LEU A 53 6.81 -1.97 5.57
CA LEU A 53 7.13 -3.32 5.11
C LEU A 53 6.02 -4.30 5.51
N GLN A 54 5.54 -4.23 6.74
CA GLN A 54 4.44 -5.06 7.24
C GLN A 54 3.15 -4.79 6.46
N ALA A 55 2.79 -3.51 6.26
CA ALA A 55 1.61 -3.14 5.48
C ALA A 55 1.69 -3.66 4.04
N ARG A 56 2.86 -3.51 3.38
CA ARG A 56 3.07 -4.02 2.02
C ARG A 56 2.93 -5.54 1.95
N LYS A 57 3.48 -6.26 2.93
CA LYS A 57 3.37 -7.72 3.01
C LYS A 57 1.89 -8.13 3.12
N LEU A 58 1.15 -7.55 4.06
CA LEU A 58 -0.26 -7.85 4.25
C LEU A 58 -1.08 -7.52 2.99
N SER A 59 -0.84 -6.36 2.36
CA SER A 59 -1.51 -6.01 1.10
C SER A 59 -1.20 -7.00 -0.03
N SER A 60 0.02 -7.52 -0.11
CA SER A 60 0.38 -8.53 -1.12
C SER A 60 -0.29 -9.88 -0.88
N GLU A 61 -0.43 -10.29 0.39
CA GLU A 61 -1.13 -11.53 0.76
C GLU A 61 -2.62 -11.42 0.43
N ILE A 62 -3.26 -10.29 0.73
CA ILE A 62 -4.66 -10.03 0.38
C ILE A 62 -4.84 -10.02 -1.14
N ALA A 63 -3.97 -9.34 -1.88
CA ALA A 63 -4.06 -9.29 -3.34
C ALA A 63 -3.95 -10.68 -4.01
N ALA A 64 -3.14 -11.57 -3.44
CA ALA A 64 -3.05 -12.95 -3.90
C ALA A 64 -4.36 -13.73 -3.68
N ILE A 65 -4.97 -13.58 -2.49
CA ILE A 65 -6.27 -14.19 -2.17
C ILE A 65 -7.36 -13.64 -3.10
N ASP A 66 -7.42 -12.33 -3.30
CA ASP A 66 -8.39 -11.69 -4.20
C ASP A 66 -8.27 -12.21 -5.63
N THR A 67 -7.05 -12.48 -6.09
CA THR A 67 -6.81 -13.05 -7.42
C THR A 67 -7.41 -14.46 -7.52
N ILE A 68 -7.14 -15.32 -6.54
CA ILE A 68 -7.68 -16.69 -6.49
C ILE A 68 -9.21 -16.66 -6.43
N MET A 69 -9.79 -15.81 -5.59
CA MET A 69 -11.25 -15.69 -5.46
C MET A 69 -11.90 -15.23 -6.77
N ARG A 70 -11.30 -14.27 -7.49
CA ARG A 70 -11.80 -13.82 -8.80
C ARG A 70 -11.74 -14.93 -9.84
N ASP A 71 -10.71 -15.75 -9.83
CA ASP A 71 -10.60 -16.86 -10.79
C ASP A 71 -11.59 -17.98 -10.48
N MET A 72 -11.82 -18.29 -9.20
CA MET A 72 -12.89 -19.19 -8.79
C MET A 72 -14.27 -18.66 -9.18
N ASP A 73 -14.55 -17.38 -8.95
CA ASP A 73 -15.83 -16.75 -9.29
C ASP A 73 -16.12 -16.83 -10.80
N LYS A 74 -15.10 -16.59 -11.64
CA LYS A 74 -15.21 -16.78 -13.10
C LYS A 74 -15.50 -18.24 -13.44
N ALA A 75 -14.76 -19.19 -12.85
CA ALA A 75 -14.93 -20.61 -13.13
C ALA A 75 -16.34 -21.10 -12.75
N ILE A 76 -16.81 -20.73 -11.55
CA ILE A 76 -18.16 -21.05 -11.07
C ILE A 76 -19.21 -20.41 -11.96
N THR A 77 -19.01 -19.16 -12.37
CA THR A 77 -19.91 -18.47 -13.30
C THR A 77 -20.02 -19.25 -14.59
N VAL A 78 -18.91 -19.58 -15.26
CA VAL A 78 -18.93 -20.33 -16.53
C VAL A 78 -19.61 -21.69 -16.38
N LEU A 79 -19.29 -22.45 -15.32
CA LEU A 79 -19.92 -23.75 -15.07
C LEU A 79 -21.43 -23.62 -14.83
N SER A 80 -21.85 -22.64 -14.03
CA SER A 80 -23.26 -22.39 -13.74
C SER A 80 -24.02 -22.01 -15.02
N GLN A 81 -23.44 -21.16 -15.85
CA GLN A 81 -24.01 -20.79 -17.15
C GLN A 81 -24.15 -22.01 -18.06
N ALA A 82 -23.12 -22.86 -18.16
CA ALA A 82 -23.15 -24.07 -18.98
C ALA A 82 -24.24 -25.05 -18.51
N VAL A 83 -24.40 -25.25 -17.20
CA VAL A 83 -25.46 -26.08 -16.63
C VAL A 83 -26.85 -25.52 -16.95
N LEU A 84 -27.05 -24.21 -16.79
CA LEU A 84 -28.32 -23.56 -17.08
C LEU A 84 -28.67 -23.66 -18.58
N PHE A 85 -27.69 -23.44 -19.47
CA PHE A 85 -27.87 -23.63 -20.90
C PHE A 85 -28.22 -25.07 -21.27
N ALA A 86 -27.51 -26.05 -20.72
CA ALA A 86 -27.80 -27.47 -20.94
C ALA A 86 -29.20 -27.86 -20.43
N ALA A 87 -29.69 -27.18 -19.39
CA ALA A 87 -31.04 -27.34 -18.86
C ALA A 87 -32.12 -26.56 -19.65
N GLY A 88 -31.80 -25.92 -20.77
CA GLY A 88 -32.76 -25.20 -21.62
C GLY A 88 -33.07 -23.77 -21.17
N PHE A 89 -32.33 -23.24 -20.19
CA PHE A 89 -32.41 -21.83 -19.82
C PHE A 89 -31.52 -20.98 -20.74
N HIS A 90 -31.92 -19.73 -20.96
CA HIS A 90 -31.15 -18.73 -21.68
C HIS A 90 -31.16 -17.41 -20.90
N GLN A 91 -30.13 -16.59 -21.12
CA GLN A 91 -30.00 -15.31 -20.42
C GLN A 91 -30.57 -14.16 -21.26
N VAL A 92 -31.52 -13.41 -20.68
CA VAL A 92 -32.10 -12.18 -21.26
C VAL A 92 -32.00 -11.07 -20.23
N ASN A 93 -31.36 -9.95 -20.57
CA ASN A 93 -31.15 -8.80 -19.67
C ASN A 93 -30.64 -9.21 -18.27
N TYR A 94 -29.58 -10.03 -18.24
CA TYR A 94 -28.96 -10.57 -17.02
C TYR A 94 -29.82 -11.56 -16.21
N GLN A 95 -31.03 -11.91 -16.66
CA GLN A 95 -31.90 -12.88 -16.00
C GLN A 95 -31.97 -14.20 -16.79
N TRP A 96 -31.98 -15.33 -16.08
CA TRP A 96 -32.17 -16.64 -16.69
C TRP A 96 -33.66 -16.94 -16.87
N ARG A 97 -34.05 -17.34 -18.09
CA ARG A 97 -35.42 -17.70 -18.44
C ARG A 97 -35.44 -19.07 -19.11
N PHE A 98 -36.44 -19.88 -18.78
CA PHE A 98 -36.67 -21.17 -19.41
C PHE A 98 -37.43 -20.98 -20.72
N HIS A 99 -37.07 -21.71 -21.78
CA HIS A 99 -37.87 -21.78 -22.99
C HIS A 99 -38.91 -22.90 -22.82
N HIS A 100 -40.20 -22.56 -22.76
CA HIS A 100 -41.25 -23.57 -22.80
C HIS A 100 -41.54 -23.88 -24.26
N ASP A 101 -40.98 -24.96 -24.80
CA ASP A 101 -41.48 -25.51 -26.06
C ASP A 101 -42.94 -25.94 -25.82
N SER A 102 -43.86 -25.46 -26.67
CA SER A 102 -45.25 -25.90 -26.75
C SER A 102 -45.46 -26.67 -28.04
#